data_AF-F3BDP5-F1
#
_entry.id   AF-F3BDP5-F1
#
_cell.length_a   1.000
_cell.length_b   1.000
_cell.length_c   1.000
_cell.angle_alpha   90.00
_cell.angle_beta   90.00
_cell.angle_gamma   90.00
#
_symmetry.space_group_name_H-M   'P 1'
#
loop_
_entity.id
_entity.type
_entity.pdbx_description
1 polymer ?
#
loop_
_entity_poly.entity_id
_entity_poly.type
_entity_poly.pdbx_seq_one_letter_code
_entity_poly.pdbx_strand_id
1 'polypeptide(L)' 'MAKHYDKQFKLDAVQYYHDHKNLGLQGCATNLGISQQTLSRWQKERKRLVSG' A
#
# COMPACT_ATOMS: atom_id res chain seq x y z
N MET A 1 19.44 0.96 -0.99
CA MET A 1 18.70 -0.01 -1.82
C MET A 1 17.26 0.43 -1.96
N ALA A 2 16.77 0.68 -3.17
CA ALA A 2 15.34 0.85 -3.39
C ALA A 2 14.69 -0.52 -3.20
N LYS A 3 13.87 -0.69 -2.16
CA LYS A 3 13.03 -1.90 -2.06
C LYS A 3 12.04 -1.87 -3.23
N HIS A 4 12.27 -2.72 -4.21
CA HIS A 4 11.33 -2.94 -5.29
C HIS A 4 10.22 -3.85 -4.77
N TYR A 5 9.00 -3.37 -4.84
CA TYR A 5 7.80 -4.15 -4.55
C TYR A 5 7.09 -4.43 -5.86
N ASP A 6 6.64 -5.67 -6.02
CA ASP A 6 5.84 -6.09 -7.16
C ASP A 6 4.54 -5.30 -7.27
N LYS A 7 4.05 -5.17 -8.51
CA LYS A 7 2.79 -4.48 -8.81
C LYS A 7 1.63 -5.06 -8.01
N GLN A 8 1.58 -6.39 -7.90
CA GLN A 8 0.54 -7.09 -7.15
C GLN A 8 0.61 -6.75 -5.66
N PHE A 9 1.81 -6.79 -5.06
CA PHE A 9 2.00 -6.42 -3.66
C PHE A 9 1.51 -4.99 -3.35
N LYS A 10 1.76 -4.04 -4.27
CA LYS A 10 1.27 -2.66 -4.11
C LYS A 10 -0.25 -2.57 -4.11
N LEU A 11 -0.91 -3.34 -4.98
CA LEU A 11 -2.37 -3.39 -5.04
C LEU A 11 -2.96 -4.06 -3.79
N ASP A 12 -2.38 -5.18 -3.38
CA ASP A 12 -2.81 -5.92 -2.19
C ASP A 12 -2.61 -5.10 -0.92
N ALA A 13 -1.50 -4.37 -0.79
CA ALA A 13 -1.25 -3.46 0.33
C ALA A 13 -2.31 -2.34 0.43
N VAL A 14 -2.71 -1.76 -0.71
CA VAL A 14 -3.77 -0.74 -0.74
C VAL A 14 -5.12 -1.37 -0.41
N GLN A 15 -5.42 -2.55 -0.93
CA GLN A 15 -6.66 -3.27 -0.65
C GLN A 15 -6.75 -3.67 0.83
N TYR A 16 -5.65 -4.13 1.42
CA TYR A 16 -5.52 -4.45 2.83
C TYR A 16 -5.88 -3.26 3.72
N TYR A 17 -5.43 -2.05 3.37
CA TYR A 17 -5.84 -0.83 4.08
C TYR A 17 -7.35 -0.56 3.98
N HIS A 18 -7.96 -0.79 2.81
CA HIS A 18 -9.40 -0.58 2.64
C HIS A 18 -10.22 -1.56 3.46
N ASP A 19 -9.76 -2.81 3.59
CA ASP A 19 -10.36 -3.85 4.41
C ASP A 19 -10.14 -3.59 5.91
N HIS A 20 -8.95 -3.14 6.28
CA HIS A 20 -8.53 -2.89 7.66
C HIS A 20 -8.50 -1.40 8.03
N LYS A 21 -9.49 -0.62 7.58
CA LYS A 21 -9.57 0.82 7.90
C LYS A 21 -9.55 1.11 9.40
N ASN A 22 -9.97 0.16 10.24
CA ASN A 22 -9.93 0.27 11.69
C ASN A 22 -8.49 0.40 12.26
N LEU A 23 -7.50 -0.23 11.61
CA LEU A 23 -6.09 -0.14 12.02
C LEU A 23 -5.44 1.20 11.62
N GLY A 24 -6.07 1.96 10.74
CA GLY A 24 -5.52 3.18 10.17
C GLY A 24 -4.29 2.93 9.28
N LEU A 25 -3.75 4.02 8.74
CA LEU A 25 -2.64 3.96 7.77
C LEU A 25 -1.34 3.46 8.40
N GLN A 26 -1.08 3.86 9.65
CA GLN A 26 0.11 3.47 10.41
C GLN A 26 0.07 1.97 10.74
N GLY A 27 -1.04 1.45 11.27
CA GLY A 27 -1.17 0.04 11.64
C GLY A 27 -1.07 -0.88 10.43
N CYS A 28 -1.69 -0.50 9.31
CA CYS A 28 -1.56 -1.24 8.06
C CYS A 28 -0.10 -1.25 7.55
N ALA A 29 0.57 -0.10 7.55
CA ALA A 29 1.96 -0.01 7.09
C ALA A 29 2.91 -0.85 7.96
N THR A 30 2.74 -0.82 9.28
CA THR A 30 3.53 -1.65 10.22
C THR A 30 3.31 -3.14 9.97
N ASN A 31 2.07 -3.59 9.81
CA ASN A 31 1.75 -5.00 9.51
C ASN A 31 2.33 -5.48 8.18
N LEU A 32 2.33 -4.60 7.17
CA LEU A 32 2.86 -4.89 5.84
C LEU A 32 4.39 -4.73 5.76
N GLY A 33 5.07 -4.32 6.85
CA GLY A 33 6.51 -4.10 6.87
C GLY A 33 6.98 -2.95 5.96
N ILE A 34 6.10 -1.99 5.67
CA ILE A 34 6.37 -0.83 4.81
C ILE A 34 6.23 0.48 5.59
N SER A 35 6.73 1.57 5.01
CA SER A 35 6.50 2.90 5.58
C SER A 35 5.07 3.39 5.30
N GLN A 36 4.50 4.16 6.21
CA GLN A 36 3.21 4.83 6.01
C GLN A 36 3.19 5.67 4.72
N GLN A 37 4.32 6.34 4.42
CA GLN A 37 4.49 7.17 3.22
C GLN A 37 4.40 6.32 1.95
N THR A 38 4.96 5.10 1.97
CA THR A 38 4.85 4.13 0.88
C THR A 38 3.39 3.77 0.61
N LEU A 39 2.63 3.44 1.66
CA LEU A 39 1.22 3.09 1.55
C LEU A 39 0.37 4.27 1.04
N SER A 40 0.60 5.48 1.55
CA SER A 40 -0.08 6.70 1.10
C SER A 40 0.19 7.01 -0.38
N ARG A 41 1.44 6.81 -0.84
CA ARG A 41 1.80 6.96 -2.24
C ARG A 41 1.05 5.95 -3.11
N TRP A 42 1.02 4.68 -2.73
CA TRP A 42 0.34 3.64 -3.51
C TRP A 42 -1.17 3.85 -3.57
N GLN A 43 -1.80 4.40 -2.53
CA GLN A 43 -3.21 4.80 -2.59
C GLN A 43 -3.47 5.83 -3.69
N LYS A 44 -2.60 6.85 -3.82
CA LYS A 44 -2.71 7.87 -4.88
C LYS A 44 -2.42 7.28 -6.25
N GLU A 45 -1.43 6.38 -6.34
CA GLU A 45 -1.01 5.74 -7.59
C GLU A 45 -1.87 4.53 -7.98
N ARG A 46 -2.81 4.08 -7.14
CA ARG A 46 -3.70 2.94 -7.41
C ARG A 46 -4.39 3.06 -8.76
N LYS A 47 -4.84 4.26 -9.14
CA LYS A 47 -5.44 4.51 -10.46
C LYS A 47 -4.47 4.23 -11.61
N ARG A 48 -3.18 4.51 -11.45
CA ARG A 48 -2.15 4.21 -12.46
C ARG A 48 -1.76 2.73 -12.46
N LEU A 49 -1.78 2.09 -11.29
CA LEU A 49 -1.44 0.67 -11.16
C LEU A 49 -2.49 -0.25 -11.78
N VAL A 50 -3.76 0.13 -11.80
CA VAL A 50 -4.85 -0.69 -12.37
C VAL A 50 -5.04 -0.45 -13.88
N SER A 51 -4.68 0.73 -14.39
CA SER A 51 -4.95 1.13 -15.78
C SER A 51 -3.81 0.85 -16.77
N GLY A 52 -2.78 0.11 -16.38
CA GLY A 52 -1.62 -0.20 -17.23
C GLY A 52 -1.24 -1.66 -17.18
#